data_AF-A0A8E0WUV1-F1
#
_entry.id   AF-A0A8E0WUV1-F1
#
_cell.length_a   1.000
_cell.length_b   1.000
_cell.length_c   1.000
_cell.angle_alpha   90.00
_cell.angle_beta   90.00
_cell.angle_gamma   90.00
#
_symmetry.space_group_name_H-M   'P 1'
#
loop_
_entity.id
_entity.type
_entity.pdbx_description
1 polymer ?
#
loop_
_entity_poly.entity_id
_entity_poly.type
_entity_poly.pdbx_seq_one_letter_code
_entity_poly.pdbx_strand_id
1 'polypeptide(L)'
;MPEKPEKTVTIIVNQDDHEVAKAKISYDEVVAYYLQDGGASSTEYLIKYSRGHSANISGTLAPGQEVMVKDGMRFRVSGTGES
;
A
#
# COMPACT_ATOMS: atom_id res chain seq x y z
N MET A 1 -9.27 24.62 14.69
CA MET A 1 -8.96 24.77 13.25
C MET A 1 -9.81 23.74 12.53
N PRO A 2 -10.66 24.08 11.54
CA PRO A 2 -11.43 23.04 10.85
C PRO A 2 -10.53 22.41 9.78
N GLU A 3 -9.95 21.25 10.12
CA GLU A 3 -9.41 20.31 9.14
C GLU A 3 -10.54 19.99 8.15
N LYS A 4 -10.30 20.31 6.88
CA LYS A 4 -11.17 19.87 5.79
C LYS A 4 -11.27 18.34 5.90
N PRO A 5 -12.42 17.71 5.65
CA PRO A 5 -12.49 16.26 5.62
C PRO A 5 -11.64 15.77 4.44
N GLU A 6 -10.37 15.53 4.71
CA GLU A 6 -9.48 14.79 3.84
C GLU A 6 -10.19 13.47 3.65
N LYS A 7 -10.70 13.23 2.45
CA LYS A 7 -11.39 11.98 2.16
C LYS A 7 -10.33 10.91 2.42
N THR A 8 -10.39 10.18 3.52
CA THR A 8 -9.54 9.02 3.73
C THR A 8 -10.12 7.88 2.92
N VAL A 9 -9.27 6.95 2.54
CA VAL A 9 -9.69 5.67 1.97
C VAL A 9 -9.04 4.58 2.78
N THR A 10 -9.80 3.54 3.07
CA THR A 10 -9.27 2.38 3.77
C THR A 10 -8.63 1.46 2.74
N ILE A 11 -7.34 1.23 2.91
CA ILE A 11 -6.57 0.24 2.15
C ILE A 11 -6.13 -0.88 3.09
N ILE A 12 -5.88 -2.06 2.53
CA ILE A 12 -5.43 -3.21 3.32
C ILE A 12 -3.98 -3.51 2.94
N VAL A 13 -3.01 -3.33 3.84
CA VAL A 13 -1.59 -3.61 3.62
C VAL A 13 -1.19 -4.88 4.36
N ASN A 14 -0.82 -5.94 3.63
CA ASN A 14 -0.38 -7.23 4.20
C ASN A 14 -1.31 -7.90 5.24
N GLN A 15 -2.61 -7.53 5.23
CA GLN A 15 -3.71 -7.92 6.13
C GLN A 15 -4.10 -6.88 7.19
N ASP A 16 -3.39 -5.76 7.27
CA ASP A 16 -3.72 -4.67 8.19
C ASP A 16 -4.48 -3.55 7.47
N ASP A 17 -5.48 -2.96 8.13
CA ASP A 17 -6.25 -1.85 7.57
C ASP A 17 -5.62 -0.50 7.89
N HIS A 18 -5.22 0.22 6.83
CA HIS A 18 -4.66 1.56 6.94
C HIS A 18 -5.60 2.58 6.30
N GLU A 19 -5.95 3.61 7.06
CA GLU A 19 -6.58 4.80 6.52
C GLU A 19 -5.50 5.74 5.99
N VAL A 20 -5.51 5.90 4.67
CA VAL A 20 -4.67 6.89 4.01
C VAL A 20 -5.54 8.02 3.50
N ALA A 21 -5.14 9.27 3.72
CA ALA A 21 -5.75 10.40 3.03
C ALA A 21 -5.71 10.08 1.53
N LYS A 22 -6.82 10.26 0.80
CA LYS A 22 -7.06 9.85 -0.60
C LYS A 22 -6.08 10.54 -1.54
N ALA A 23 -4.87 10.03 -1.47
CA ALA A 23 -3.64 10.46 -2.05
C ALA A 23 -2.94 9.21 -2.55
N LYS A 24 -1.96 9.42 -3.40
CA LYS A 24 -1.19 8.36 -4.02
C LYS A 24 -0.29 7.76 -2.95
N ILE A 25 -0.15 6.44 -2.92
CA ILE A 25 0.82 5.80 -2.05
C ILE A 25 2.06 5.47 -2.87
N SER A 26 3.22 5.85 -2.33
CA SER A 26 4.52 5.55 -2.91
C SER A 26 5.01 4.21 -2.39
N TYR A 27 5.86 3.53 -3.16
CA TYR A 27 6.49 2.29 -2.72
C TYR A 27 7.10 2.39 -1.31
N ASP A 28 7.86 3.47 -1.08
CA ASP A 28 8.55 3.71 0.19
C ASP A 28 7.58 3.85 1.36
N GLU A 29 6.44 4.53 1.16
CA GLU A 29 5.41 4.69 2.17
C GLU A 29 4.78 3.34 2.55
N VAL A 30 4.42 2.50 1.57
CA VAL A 30 3.87 1.16 1.86
C VAL A 30 4.88 0.32 2.64
N VAL A 31 6.15 0.38 2.27
CA VAL A 31 7.24 -0.33 2.97
C VAL A 31 7.41 0.23 4.38
N ALA A 32 7.36 1.55 4.56
CA ALA A 32 7.44 2.18 5.87
C ALA A 32 6.28 1.78 6.78
N TYR A 33 5.05 1.69 6.27
CA TYR A 33 3.91 1.15 7.03
C TYR A 33 4.14 -0.31 7.42
N TYR A 34 4.57 -1.13 6.46
CA TYR A 34 4.87 -2.54 6.71
C TYR A 34 5.96 -2.72 7.77
N LEU A 35 7.04 -1.94 7.72
CA LEU A 35 8.12 -1.98 8.70
C LEU A 35 7.69 -1.43 10.06
N GLN A 36 6.87 -0.38 10.11
CA GLN A 36 6.32 0.14 11.36
C GLN A 36 5.42 -0.86 12.06
N ASP A 37 4.69 -1.69 11.31
CA ASP A 37 3.83 -2.74 11.84
C ASP A 37 4.63 -3.98 12.33
N GLY A 38 5.96 -3.96 12.21
CA GLY A 38 6.83 -5.08 12.58
C GLY A 38 7.06 -6.08 11.45
N GLY A 39 6.83 -5.65 10.20
CA GLY A 39 7.20 -6.39 9.00
C GLY A 39 8.70 -6.65 8.90
N ALA A 40 9.06 -7.73 8.19
CA ALA A 40 10.44 -8.12 8.02
C ALA A 40 11.18 -7.16 7.08
N SER A 41 12.31 -6.61 7.53
CA SER A 41 13.17 -5.82 6.65
C SER A 41 13.84 -6.70 5.61
N SER A 42 13.79 -6.27 4.35
CA SER A 42 14.32 -7.00 3.21
C SER A 42 15.02 -6.05 2.24
N THR A 43 15.99 -6.56 1.49
CA THR A 43 16.73 -5.77 0.48
C THR A 43 15.81 -5.31 -0.64
N GLU A 44 14.81 -6.12 -1.00
CA GLU A 44 13.86 -5.83 -2.05
C GLU A 44 12.45 -6.19 -1.58
N TYR A 45 11.48 -5.31 -1.80
CA TYR A 45 10.08 -5.57 -1.48
C TYR A 45 9.27 -5.64 -2.76
N LEU A 46 8.45 -6.67 -2.87
CA LEU A 46 7.46 -6.78 -3.93
C LEU A 46 6.12 -6.31 -3.38
N ILE A 47 5.64 -5.16 -3.85
CA ILE A 47 4.33 -4.66 -3.49
C ILE A 47 3.36 -5.05 -4.60
N LYS A 48 2.36 -5.88 -4.29
CA LYS A 48 1.29 -6.25 -5.22
C LYS A 48 0.01 -5.57 -4.78
N TYR A 49 -0.66 -4.88 -5.68
CA TYR A 49 -1.97 -4.30 -5.39
C TYR A 49 -3.06 -4.98 -6.21
N SER A 50 -4.25 -5.09 -5.62
CA SER A 50 -5.43 -5.66 -6.27
C SER A 50 -6.69 -4.91 -5.88
N ARG A 51 -7.52 -4.61 -6.87
CA ARG A 51 -8.80 -3.95 -6.71
C ARG A 51 -9.93 -4.98 -6.83
N GLY A 52 -10.71 -5.18 -5.77
CA GLY A 52 -11.82 -6.14 -5.78
C GLY A 52 -13.02 -5.74 -6.66
N HIS A 53 -13.59 -6.76 -7.33
CA HIS A 53 -14.92 -6.90 -7.94
C HIS A 53 -15.26 -6.27 -9.32
N SER A 54 -14.48 -5.38 -9.94
CA SER A 54 -14.77 -5.04 -11.35
C SER A 54 -13.54 -4.60 -12.13
N ALA A 55 -13.26 -5.35 -13.19
CA ALA A 55 -12.02 -5.37 -13.97
C ALA A 55 -10.80 -5.88 -13.17
N ASN A 56 -10.07 -6.83 -13.76
CA ASN A 56 -8.84 -7.46 -13.24
C ASN A 56 -7.69 -6.45 -13.11
N ILE A 57 -7.85 -5.39 -12.31
CA ILE A 57 -6.77 -4.44 -12.02
C ILE A 57 -6.01 -4.96 -10.80
N SER A 58 -5.17 -5.93 -11.08
CA SER A 58 -4.09 -6.37 -10.22
C SER A 58 -2.77 -5.95 -10.87
N GLY A 59 -1.85 -5.44 -10.07
CA GLY A 59 -0.55 -4.96 -10.55
C GLY A 59 0.50 -5.04 -9.47
N THR A 60 1.71 -4.63 -9.81
CA THR A 60 2.83 -4.52 -8.90
C THR A 60 3.31 -3.08 -8.85
N LEU A 61 3.59 -2.58 -7.66
CA LEU A 61 4.20 -1.29 -7.43
C LEU A 61 5.70 -1.51 -7.29
N ALA A 62 6.47 -1.00 -8.25
CA ALA A 62 7.92 -1.09 -8.22
C ALA A 62 8.53 0.05 -7.36
N PRO A 63 9.76 -0.12 -6.85
CA PRO A 63 10.48 0.97 -6.18
C PRO A 63 10.59 2.21 -7.08
N GLY A 64 10.29 3.37 -6.50
CA GLY A 64 10.23 4.64 -7.22
C GLY A 64 8.92 4.91 -7.98
N GLN A 65 7.93 4.02 -7.90
CA GLN A 65 6.58 4.28 -8.40
C GLN A 65 5.62 4.64 -7.28
N GLU A 66 4.58 5.40 -7.66
CA GLU A 66 3.45 5.78 -6.82
C GLU A 66 2.15 5.38 -7.52
N VAL A 67 1.15 4.93 -6.75
CA VAL A 67 -0.17 4.57 -7.29
C VAL A 67 -1.29 5.23 -6.52
N MET A 68 -2.32 5.64 -7.25
CA MET A 68 -3.54 6.14 -6.64
C MET A 68 -4.28 5.01 -5.94
N VAL A 69 -4.35 5.13 -4.62
CA VAL A 69 -5.16 4.23 -3.81
C VAL A 69 -6.62 4.66 -3.83
N LYS A 70 -7.53 3.70 -3.67
CA LYS A 70 -8.94 3.99 -3.41
C LYS A 70 -9.45 3.02 -2.36
N ASP A 71 -10.65 3.32 -1.86
CA ASP A 71 -11.34 2.51 -0.88
C ASP A 71 -11.49 1.05 -1.35
N GLY A 72 -11.15 0.11 -0.46
CA GLY A 72 -11.21 -1.33 -0.70
C GLY A 72 -10.05 -1.89 -1.52
N MET A 73 -8.98 -1.13 -1.71
CA MET A 73 -7.79 -1.59 -2.44
C MET A 73 -6.85 -2.35 -1.49
N ARG A 74 -6.35 -3.50 -1.95
CA ARG A 74 -5.47 -4.37 -1.17
C ARG A 74 -4.05 -4.28 -1.68
N PHE A 75 -3.11 -3.98 -0.81
CA PHE A 75 -1.67 -3.98 -1.01
C PHE A 75 -1.06 -5.14 -0.26
N ARG A 76 -0.18 -5.89 -0.91
CA ARG A 76 0.56 -6.98 -0.30
C ARG A 76 2.03 -6.68 -0.48
N VAL A 77 2.72 -6.45 0.62
CA VAL A 77 4.17 -6.29 0.64
C VAL A 77 4.77 -7.66 0.91
N SER A 78 5.80 -8.04 0.17
CA SER A 78 6.55 -9.27 0.43
C SER A 78 8.02 -8.98 0.20
N GLY A 79 8.84 -9.10 1.24
CA GLY A 79 10.29 -9.00 1.12
C GLY A 79 10.81 -10.21 0.33
N THR A 80 11.56 -9.99 -0.75
CA THR A 80 12.13 -11.05 -1.61
C THR A 80 13.65 -11.16 -1.49
N GLY A 81 14.27 -10.55 -0.48
CA GLY A 81 15.73 -10.55 -0.28
C GLY A 81 16.24 -11.68 0.60
N GLU A 82 16.07 -12.95 0.19
CA GLU A 82 16.84 -14.07 0.76
C GLU A 82 17.81 -14.62 -0.30
N SER A 83 19.11 -14.37 -0.11
CA SER A 83 20.23 -15.11 -0.72
C SER A 83 21.41 -15.13 0.24
#